data_AF-A0A535EL04-F1
#
_entry.id   AF-A0A535EL04-F1
#
_cell.length_a   1.000
_cell.length_b   1.000
_cell.length_c   1.000
_cell.angle_alpha   90.00
_cell.angle_beta   90.00
_cell.angle_gamma   90.00
#
_symmetry.space_group_name_H-M   'P 1'
#
loop_
_entity.id
_entity.type
_entity.pdbx_description
1 polymer ?
#
loop_
_entity_poly.entity_id
_entity_poly.type
_entity_poly.pdbx_seq_one_letter_code
_entity_poly.pdbx_strand_id
1 'polypeptide(L)'
;MMAKRLHGGSAFADLQDGAGRIQLFASRDAVGADQFDRFTELDPGDIVGARGPMFTTRRGEPTIEVGELVLLTKALRPLPDKWQTPVLQEIPGGGHARPFVTHHNALDRDLYLRIALELHLKRLLVGGLERVYEFGRVFRNEGLSPRHNPEFTLLESYEAYVDYQDVMRLVEDIIVASAGAAQRPLATSYQGEAVDLTPPYRRERMSDLVLEHTGRQAYGIELNDLFEEHVEPTLRQPTFVIDYPIEISPLAQRCDYDPRFVERFELIILGREYANAFTELTDPVDQRQRFEEQAARRAAGEVEAHPMDEDFLRAVEYGLPPCGGIGMGIDRLVMLLTDQPAIRDVILFPTMKPEAPQ
;
A
#
# COMPACT_ATOMS: atom_id res chain seq x y z
N MET A 1 16.37 -3.85 13.26
CA MET A 1 17.05 -2.95 14.22
C MET A 1 16.81 -1.52 13.76
N MET A 2 16.34 -0.63 14.63
CA MET A 2 15.89 0.71 14.25
C MET A 2 16.94 1.80 14.44
N ALA A 3 17.66 1.75 15.56
CA ALA A 3 18.69 2.71 15.89
C ALA A 3 19.77 2.03 16.72
N LYS A 4 21.01 2.51 16.63
CA LYS A 4 22.12 2.02 17.43
C LYS A 4 22.93 3.20 17.96
N ARG A 5 23.30 3.13 19.24
CA ARG A 5 24.01 4.17 19.99
C ARG A 5 25.25 3.55 20.63
N LEU A 6 26.43 3.99 20.21
CA LEU A 6 27.72 3.48 20.68
C LEU A 6 28.27 4.38 21.81
N HIS A 7 28.75 3.74 22.88
CA HIS A 7 29.32 4.41 24.06
C HIS A 7 30.63 3.74 24.49
N GLY A 8 31.61 3.68 23.58
CA GLY A 8 32.89 3.04 23.84
C GLY A 8 32.74 1.54 24.01
N GLY A 9 32.97 1.01 25.21
CA GLY A 9 32.86 -0.42 25.53
C GLY A 9 31.43 -0.95 25.67
N SER A 10 30.41 -0.13 25.43
CA SER A 10 29.01 -0.54 25.43
C SER A 10 28.23 0.06 24.27
N ALA A 11 27.10 -0.57 23.93
CA ALA A 11 26.21 -0.14 22.88
C ALA A 11 24.76 -0.43 23.26
N PHE A 12 23.87 0.48 22.87
CA PHE A 12 22.42 0.27 22.92
C PHE A 12 21.88 0.21 21.50
N ALA A 13 20.87 -0.62 21.27
CA ALA A 13 20.11 -0.60 20.03
C ALA A 13 18.62 -0.71 20.30
N ASP A 14 17.81 -0.12 19.43
CA ASP A 14 16.35 -0.28 19.47
C ASP A 14 15.97 -1.41 18.50
N LEU A 15 15.35 -2.46 19.00
CA LEU A 15 14.75 -3.52 18.20
C LEU A 15 13.24 -3.30 18.14
N GLN A 16 12.66 -3.46 16.96
CA GLN A 16 11.23 -3.34 16.75
C GLN A 16 10.72 -4.64 16.11
N ASP A 17 9.56 -5.08 16.58
CA ASP A 17 8.76 -6.17 16.04
C ASP A 17 7.29 -5.72 15.94
N GLY A 18 6.42 -6.61 15.45
CA GLY A 18 5.01 -6.32 15.25
C GLY A 18 4.21 -5.95 16.52
N ALA A 19 4.73 -6.21 17.72
CA ALA A 19 4.09 -5.82 18.98
C ALA A 19 4.60 -4.47 19.51
N GLY A 20 5.83 -4.09 19.17
CA GLY A 20 6.37 -2.79 19.56
C GLY A 20 7.90 -2.76 19.57
N ARG A 21 8.44 -1.97 20.49
CA ARG A 21 9.89 -1.69 20.56
C ARG A 21 10.46 -2.14 21.89
N ILE A 22 11.64 -2.77 21.84
CA ILE A 22 12.45 -3.12 23.01
C ILE A 22 13.89 -2.66 22.80
N GLN A 23 14.58 -2.33 23.89
CA GLN A 23 15.99 -1.97 23.83
C GLN A 23 16.87 -3.20 23.98
N LEU A 24 17.97 -3.24 23.23
CA LEU A 24 19.08 -4.17 23.38
C LEU A 24 20.26 -3.42 23.99
N PHE A 25 20.98 -4.08 24.88
CA PHE A 25 22.22 -3.60 25.46
C PHE A 25 23.32 -4.64 25.29
N ALA A 26 24.45 -4.23 24.73
CA ALA A 26 25.65 -5.06 24.66
C ALA A 26 26.80 -4.33 25.36
N SER A 27 27.55 -5.03 26.21
CA SER A 27 28.81 -4.54 26.75
C SER A 27 29.94 -5.51 26.40
N ARG A 28 31.08 -4.96 26.00
CA ARG A 28 32.25 -5.77 25.60
C ARG A 28 32.68 -6.74 26.70
N ASP A 29 32.52 -6.34 27.96
CA ASP A 29 32.88 -7.15 29.12
C ASP A 29 31.90 -8.32 29.34
N ALA A 30 30.62 -8.17 28.99
CA ALA A 30 29.60 -9.20 29.19
C ALA A 30 29.53 -10.20 28.03
N VAL A 31 29.60 -9.75 26.78
CA VAL A 31 29.46 -10.61 25.59
C VAL A 31 30.78 -11.07 24.99
N GLY A 32 31.90 -10.48 25.42
CA GLY A 32 33.21 -10.69 24.81
C GLY A 32 33.41 -9.86 23.52
N ALA A 33 34.67 -9.77 23.08
CA ALA A 33 35.05 -8.92 21.96
C ALA A 33 34.33 -9.30 20.65
N ASP A 34 34.31 -10.58 20.28
CA ASP A 34 33.76 -11.02 18.99
C ASP A 34 32.26 -10.74 18.85
N GLN A 35 31.45 -11.02 19.88
CA GLN A 35 30.03 -10.70 19.84
C GLN A 35 29.76 -9.20 19.90
N PHE A 36 30.55 -8.46 20.69
CA PHE A 36 30.43 -7.01 20.77
C PHE A 36 30.72 -6.39 19.39
N ASP A 37 31.79 -6.82 18.74
CA ASP A 37 32.19 -6.32 17.43
C ASP A 37 31.08 -6.62 16.40
N ARG A 38 30.51 -7.85 16.38
CA ARG A 38 29.34 -8.20 15.55
C ARG A 38 28.12 -7.30 15.83
N PHE A 39 27.83 -7.00 17.09
CA PHE A 39 26.76 -6.07 17.45
C PHE A 39 27.05 -4.66 16.91
N THR A 40 28.31 -4.21 16.99
CA THR A 40 28.72 -2.90 16.46
C THR A 40 28.78 -2.83 14.93
N GLU A 41 28.76 -3.96 14.23
CA GLU A 41 28.68 -4.04 12.76
C GLU A 41 27.24 -4.06 12.22
N LEU A 42 26.23 -4.19 13.08
CA LEU A 42 24.83 -4.15 12.65
C LEU A 42 24.44 -2.76 12.11
N ASP A 43 23.64 -2.71 11.06
CA ASP A 43 23.13 -1.46 10.47
C ASP A 43 21.64 -1.27 10.79
N PRO A 44 21.16 -0.03 10.97
CA PRO A 44 19.72 0.24 10.98
C PRO A 44 19.04 -0.37 9.75
N GLY A 45 18.00 -1.18 9.98
CA GLY A 45 17.34 -2.03 8.99
C GLY A 45 17.62 -3.52 9.17
N ASP A 46 18.75 -3.93 9.77
CA ASP A 46 19.08 -5.35 9.93
C ASP A 46 18.04 -6.10 10.76
N ILE A 47 17.55 -7.24 10.28
CA ILE A 47 16.67 -8.13 11.04
C ILE A 47 17.56 -9.02 11.91
N VAL A 48 17.38 -8.97 13.22
CA VAL A 48 18.24 -9.64 14.19
C VAL A 48 17.43 -10.38 15.25
N GLY A 49 17.92 -11.54 15.65
CA GLY A 49 17.48 -12.25 16.85
C GLY A 49 18.44 -11.96 18.00
N ALA A 50 17.92 -11.67 19.18
CA ALA A 50 18.71 -11.44 20.39
C ALA A 50 18.14 -12.23 21.57
N ARG A 51 19.01 -12.78 22.40
CA ARG A 51 18.63 -13.49 23.63
C ARG A 51 19.51 -13.05 24.80
N GLY A 52 18.90 -12.90 25.96
CA GLY A 52 19.61 -12.64 27.21
C GLY A 52 18.68 -12.22 28.34
N PRO A 53 19.23 -11.93 29.54
CA PRO A 53 18.43 -11.50 30.67
C PRO A 53 17.82 -10.11 30.45
N MET A 54 16.61 -9.92 30.98
CA MET A 54 15.94 -8.62 30.98
C MET A 54 16.31 -7.79 32.20
N PHE A 55 16.46 -6.48 32.00
CA PHE A 55 16.57 -5.49 33.06
C PHE A 55 15.90 -4.18 32.64
N THR A 56 15.76 -3.25 33.59
CA THR A 56 15.22 -1.92 33.34
C THR A 56 16.33 -0.89 33.45
N THR A 57 16.49 -0.03 32.45
CA THR A 57 17.50 1.03 32.51
C THR A 57 17.12 2.11 33.53
N ARG A 58 18.05 3.00 33.84
CA ARG A 58 17.78 4.20 34.68
C ARG A 58 16.67 5.10 34.12
N ARG A 59 16.37 5.01 32.82
CA ARG A 59 15.30 5.77 32.15
C ARG A 59 13.95 5.05 32.19
N GLY A 60 13.88 3.86 32.78
CA GLY A 60 12.65 3.06 32.86
C GLY A 60 12.38 2.19 31.63
N GLU A 61 13.33 2.08 30.70
CA GLU A 61 13.16 1.33 29.45
C GLU A 61 13.44 -0.17 29.67
N PRO A 62 12.48 -1.08 29.35
CA PRO A 62 12.74 -2.51 29.32
C PRO A 62 13.84 -2.83 28.31
N THR A 63 14.86 -3.57 28.75
CA THR A 63 16.07 -3.83 27.98
C THR A 63 16.50 -5.29 28.10
N ILE A 64 16.93 -5.88 26.99
CA ILE A 64 17.61 -7.18 26.97
C ILE A 64 19.12 -6.91 27.01
N GLU A 65 19.80 -7.41 28.04
CA GLU A 65 21.26 -7.53 28.03
C GLU A 65 21.60 -8.70 27.12
N VAL A 66 22.11 -8.41 25.93
CA VAL A 66 22.38 -9.40 24.88
C VAL A 66 23.44 -10.38 25.39
N GLY A 67 23.15 -11.68 25.36
CA GLY A 67 24.14 -12.75 25.56
C GLY A 67 24.35 -13.59 24.30
N GLU A 68 23.36 -13.61 23.41
CA GLU A 68 23.42 -14.22 22.08
C GLU A 68 22.78 -13.28 21.05
N LEU A 69 23.44 -13.14 19.91
CA LEU A 69 23.01 -12.30 18.80
C LEU A 69 23.13 -13.07 17.48
N VAL A 70 22.05 -13.06 16.70
CA VAL A 70 21.99 -13.68 15.37
C VAL A 70 21.51 -12.64 14.36
N LEU A 71 22.29 -12.40 13.31
CA LEU A 71 21.81 -11.67 12.13
C LEU A 71 20.94 -12.62 11.31
N LEU A 72 19.66 -12.30 11.17
CA LEU A 72 18.69 -13.08 10.40
C LEU A 72 18.69 -12.63 8.95
N THR A 73 18.62 -11.31 8.72
CA THR A 73 18.64 -10.71 7.38
C THR A 73 19.43 -9.40 7.41
N LYS A 74 20.38 -9.24 6.48
CA LYS A 74 21.13 -7.98 6.31
C LYS A 74 20.32 -6.99 5.48
N ALA A 75 20.13 -5.78 5.99
CA ALA A 75 19.60 -4.68 5.19
C ALA A 75 20.69 -4.16 4.25
N LEU A 76 20.55 -4.41 2.94
CA LEU A 76 21.50 -3.87 1.94
C LEU A 76 21.19 -2.43 1.52
N ARG A 77 20.10 -1.86 2.04
CA ARG A 77 19.75 -0.45 1.88
C ARG A 77 19.46 0.16 3.25
N PRO A 78 19.88 1.40 3.49
CA PRO A 78 19.59 2.07 4.74
C PRO A 78 18.07 2.27 4.89
N LEU A 79 17.61 2.33 6.14
CA LEU A 79 16.28 2.85 6.44
C LEU A 79 16.11 4.26 5.84
N PRO A 80 14.91 4.62 5.36
CA PRO A 80 14.67 5.94 4.82
C PRO A 80 14.77 7.02 5.92
N ASP A 81 15.61 8.03 5.72
CA ASP A 81 15.69 9.23 6.58
C ASP A 81 14.59 10.27 6.26
N LYS A 82 13.68 9.96 5.33
CA LYS A 82 12.66 10.87 4.79
C LYS A 82 11.26 10.29 4.95
N TRP A 83 10.31 11.16 5.28
CA TRP A 83 8.91 10.85 5.60
C TRP A 83 8.01 10.64 4.37
N GLN A 84 8.56 10.71 3.15
CA GLN A 84 7.81 10.69 1.89
C GLN A 84 8.58 9.89 0.83
N THR A 85 7.86 9.13 0.02
CA THR A 85 8.42 8.42 -1.14
C THR A 85 8.63 9.36 -2.33
N PRO A 86 9.46 8.99 -3.32
CA PRO A 86 9.71 9.83 -4.49
C PRO A 86 8.47 10.09 -5.34
N VAL A 87 8.27 11.36 -5.73
CA VAL A 87 7.27 11.76 -6.75
C VAL A 87 7.74 11.44 -8.16
N LEU A 88 9.04 11.60 -8.41
CA LEU A 88 9.70 11.26 -9.67
C LEU A 88 10.28 9.85 -9.57
N GLN A 89 9.89 8.98 -10.50
CA GLN A 89 10.28 7.58 -10.54
C GLN A 89 10.96 7.24 -11.86
N GLU A 90 11.93 6.34 -11.84
CA GLU A 90 12.56 5.82 -13.07
C GLU A 90 11.64 4.82 -13.79
N ILE A 91 10.86 4.08 -13.00
CA ILE A 91 9.92 3.07 -13.47
C ILE A 91 8.57 3.37 -12.82
N PRO A 92 7.53 3.72 -13.58
CA PRO A 92 6.20 3.93 -13.03
C PRO A 92 5.57 2.59 -12.70
N GLY A 93 5.02 2.44 -11.49
CA GLY A 93 4.44 1.19 -11.03
C GLY A 93 3.52 1.36 -9.83
N GLY A 94 2.97 0.24 -9.33
CA GLY A 94 2.01 0.22 -8.22
C GLY A 94 0.55 0.52 -8.61
N GLY A 95 0.25 0.56 -9.90
CA GLY A 95 -1.11 0.78 -10.39
C GLY A 95 -1.21 0.61 -11.91
N HIS A 96 -2.44 0.60 -12.42
CA HIS A 96 -2.75 0.54 -13.84
C HIS A 96 -3.17 1.92 -14.33
N ALA A 97 -2.22 2.67 -14.89
CA ALA A 97 -2.47 4.01 -15.41
C ALA A 97 -1.40 4.42 -16.40
N ARG A 98 -1.77 5.32 -17.31
CA ARG A 98 -0.79 5.97 -18.20
C ARG A 98 -0.01 7.02 -17.40
N PRO A 99 1.33 6.95 -17.32
CA PRO A 99 2.11 7.94 -16.57
C PRO A 99 2.32 9.23 -17.36
N PHE A 100 2.60 10.33 -16.65
CA PHE A 100 3.25 11.48 -17.24
C PHE A 100 4.76 11.26 -17.32
N VAL A 101 5.38 11.66 -18.42
CA VAL A 101 6.82 11.56 -18.65
C VAL A 101 7.46 12.95 -18.55
N THR A 102 8.63 13.04 -17.94
CA THR A 102 9.47 14.23 -17.86
C THR A 102 10.94 13.85 -18.05
N HIS A 103 11.83 14.84 -18.13
CA HIS A 103 13.25 14.61 -18.40
C HIS A 103 14.14 15.33 -17.39
N HIS A 104 15.13 14.62 -16.84
CA HIS A 104 16.10 15.17 -15.91
C HIS A 104 17.38 15.60 -16.65
N ASN A 105 17.44 16.88 -17.07
CA ASN A 105 18.51 17.44 -17.91
C ASN A 105 19.95 17.11 -17.46
N ALA A 106 20.26 17.20 -16.16
CA ALA A 106 21.63 17.01 -15.69
C ALA A 106 22.08 15.54 -15.63
N LEU A 107 21.13 14.60 -15.64
CA LEU A 107 21.40 13.16 -15.65
C LEU A 107 21.08 12.53 -17.02
N ASP A 108 20.61 13.36 -17.96
CA ASP A 108 20.20 12.98 -19.33
C ASP A 108 19.35 11.70 -19.34
N ARG A 109 18.27 11.70 -18.56
CA ARG A 109 17.38 10.54 -18.43
C ARG A 109 15.94 10.93 -18.23
N ASP A 110 15.05 10.11 -18.76
CA ASP A 110 13.61 10.27 -18.56
C ASP A 110 13.20 9.76 -17.18
N LEU A 111 12.21 10.45 -16.61
CA LEU A 111 11.56 10.12 -15.36
C LEU A 111 10.05 10.20 -15.54
N TYR A 112 9.33 9.58 -14.62
CA TYR A 112 7.88 9.53 -14.63
C TYR A 112 7.35 10.17 -13.35
N LEU A 113 6.24 10.90 -13.47
CA LEU A 113 5.46 11.22 -12.28
C LEU A 113 4.78 9.94 -11.80
N ARG A 114 4.86 9.66 -10.50
CA ARG A 114 4.31 8.45 -9.89
C ARG A 114 2.80 8.31 -10.14
N ILE A 115 2.37 7.09 -10.46
CA ILE A 115 0.95 6.73 -10.64
C ILE A 115 0.33 6.15 -9.36
N ALA A 116 1.16 5.72 -8.41
CA ALA A 116 0.85 5.13 -7.11
C ALA A 116 2.02 5.33 -6.13
N LEU A 117 1.81 5.04 -4.84
CA LEU A 117 2.82 5.10 -3.77
C LEU A 117 3.42 3.72 -3.45
N GLU A 118 2.75 2.67 -3.92
CA GLU A 118 2.80 1.29 -3.44
C GLU A 118 4.19 0.68 -3.38
N LEU A 119 4.90 0.60 -4.51
CA LEU A 119 6.14 -0.16 -4.58
C LEU A 119 7.23 0.41 -3.67
N HIS A 120 7.22 1.73 -3.44
CA HIS A 120 8.18 2.34 -2.54
C HIS A 120 7.81 2.13 -1.08
N LEU A 121 6.51 2.20 -0.74
CA LEU A 121 6.03 1.92 0.62
C LEU A 121 6.29 0.46 1.01
N LYS A 122 6.10 -0.50 0.11
CA LYS A 122 6.47 -1.91 0.34
C LYS A 122 7.97 -2.12 0.57
N ARG A 123 8.84 -1.37 -0.13
CA ARG A 123 10.28 -1.39 0.16
C ARG A 123 10.59 -0.93 1.60
N LEU A 124 9.75 -0.08 2.19
CA LEU A 124 9.90 0.32 3.59
C LEU A 124 9.57 -0.83 4.55
N LEU A 125 8.56 -1.64 4.24
CA LEU A 125 8.23 -2.85 5.00
C LEU A 125 9.39 -3.85 4.95
N VAL A 126 10.00 -4.07 3.78
CA VAL A 126 11.24 -4.87 3.65
C VAL A 126 12.35 -4.31 4.55
N GLY A 127 12.47 -2.98 4.63
CA GLY A 127 13.41 -2.31 5.53
C GLY A 127 13.09 -2.45 7.03
N GLY A 128 11.94 -3.01 7.41
CA GLY A 128 11.50 -3.17 8.79
C GLY A 128 10.59 -2.06 9.31
N LEU A 129 10.09 -1.16 8.45
CA LEU A 129 9.03 -0.22 8.80
C LEU A 129 7.67 -0.91 8.63
N GLU A 130 7.24 -1.60 9.68
CA GLU A 130 6.09 -2.50 9.66
C GLU A 130 4.72 -1.80 9.56
N ARG A 131 4.65 -0.48 9.79
CA ARG A 131 3.43 0.32 9.63
C ARG A 131 3.79 1.65 9.00
N VAL A 132 3.37 1.85 7.75
CA VAL A 132 3.63 3.08 7.00
C VAL A 132 2.36 3.53 6.30
N TYR A 133 2.21 4.84 6.18
CA TYR A 133 1.21 5.43 5.31
C TYR A 133 1.77 6.70 4.67
N GLU A 134 1.25 7.06 3.51
CA GLU A 134 1.54 8.34 2.86
C GLU A 134 0.25 8.93 2.29
N PHE A 135 0.01 10.21 2.60
CA PHE A 135 -0.88 11.06 1.82
C PHE A 135 -0.04 11.71 0.72
N GLY A 136 -0.28 11.34 -0.53
CA GLY A 136 0.54 11.74 -1.65
C GLY A 136 -0.28 12.14 -2.87
N ARG A 137 0.27 13.06 -3.67
CA ARG A 137 -0.24 13.29 -5.03
C ARG A 137 0.19 12.13 -5.94
N VAL A 138 -0.73 11.61 -6.74
CA VAL A 138 -0.46 10.70 -7.84
C VAL A 138 -0.93 11.33 -9.14
N PHE A 139 -0.32 10.93 -10.26
CA PHE A 139 -0.46 11.58 -11.54
C PHE A 139 -0.81 10.56 -12.62
N ARG A 140 -2.01 10.64 -13.19
CA ARG A 140 -2.48 9.75 -14.25
C ARG A 140 -2.82 10.55 -15.50
N ASN A 141 -2.14 10.23 -16.60
CA ASN A 141 -2.26 10.92 -17.89
C ASN A 141 -3.49 10.40 -18.65
N GLU A 142 -4.65 10.72 -18.10
CA GLU A 142 -5.97 10.24 -18.51
C GLU A 142 -6.92 11.42 -18.80
N GLY A 143 -8.13 11.11 -19.25
CA GLY A 143 -9.14 12.11 -19.57
C GLY A 143 -9.73 12.82 -18.35
N LEU A 144 -10.00 14.12 -18.50
CA LEU A 144 -10.76 14.90 -17.52
C LEU A 144 -12.24 14.49 -17.52
N SER A 145 -12.80 14.26 -16.33
CA SER A 145 -14.24 14.00 -16.15
C SER A 145 -14.73 14.65 -14.84
N PRO A 146 -16.05 14.70 -14.57
CA PRO A 146 -16.56 15.11 -13.26
C PRO A 146 -16.01 14.26 -12.08
N ARG A 147 -15.42 13.09 -12.37
CA ARG A 147 -14.89 12.13 -11.39
C ARG A 147 -13.36 11.98 -11.44
N HIS A 148 -12.70 12.54 -12.45
CA HIS A 148 -11.27 12.31 -12.72
C HIS A 148 -10.54 13.63 -12.95
N ASN A 149 -9.47 13.83 -12.19
CA ASN A 149 -8.49 14.90 -12.36
C ASN A 149 -7.10 14.22 -12.54
N PRO A 150 -6.23 14.70 -13.45
CA PRO A 150 -4.97 14.04 -13.78
C PRO A 150 -3.97 14.02 -12.63
N GLU A 151 -4.15 14.89 -11.63
CA GLU A 151 -3.46 14.82 -10.35
C GLU A 151 -4.49 14.73 -9.22
N PHE A 152 -4.35 13.77 -8.31
CA PHE A 152 -5.29 13.58 -7.22
C PHE A 152 -4.60 13.02 -5.98
N THR A 153 -5.23 13.21 -4.82
CA THR A 153 -4.70 12.85 -3.52
C THR A 153 -5.07 11.41 -3.19
N LEU A 154 -4.05 10.59 -3.00
CA LEU A 154 -4.18 9.20 -2.60
C LEU A 154 -3.61 9.03 -1.19
N LEU A 155 -4.36 8.34 -0.33
CA LEU A 155 -3.80 7.70 0.85
C LEU A 155 -3.43 6.28 0.45
N GLU A 156 -2.17 5.90 0.66
CA GLU A 156 -1.83 4.50 0.76
C GLU A 156 -1.27 4.18 2.14
N SER A 157 -1.61 3.00 2.66
CA SER A 157 -1.13 2.50 3.95
C SER A 157 -0.82 1.02 3.83
N TYR A 158 0.28 0.60 4.46
CA TYR A 158 0.76 -0.78 4.49
C TYR A 158 1.12 -1.16 5.91
N GLU A 159 0.65 -2.33 6.33
CA GLU A 159 0.94 -2.91 7.63
C GLU A 159 1.45 -4.35 7.47
N ALA A 160 2.50 -4.70 8.20
CA ALA A 160 3.01 -6.06 8.28
C ALA A 160 2.16 -6.93 9.21
N TYR A 161 2.14 -8.22 8.91
CA TYR A 161 1.44 -9.30 9.61
C TYR A 161 -0.08 -9.15 9.66
N VAL A 162 -0.66 -8.52 8.65
CA VAL A 162 -2.11 -8.39 8.47
C VAL A 162 -2.52 -8.86 7.08
N ASP A 163 -3.78 -9.23 6.94
CA ASP A 163 -4.41 -9.62 5.67
C ASP A 163 -5.47 -8.61 5.20
N TYR A 164 -6.06 -8.84 4.03
CA TYR A 164 -7.14 -8.00 3.52
C TYR A 164 -8.38 -7.90 4.43
N GLN A 165 -8.62 -8.84 5.36
CA GLN A 165 -9.71 -8.78 6.34
C GLN A 165 -9.43 -7.77 7.45
N ASP A 166 -8.18 -7.68 7.88
CA ASP A 166 -7.72 -6.63 8.79
C ASP A 166 -7.81 -5.26 8.13
N VAL A 167 -7.43 -5.21 6.86
CA VAL A 167 -7.48 -4.01 6.05
C VAL A 167 -8.92 -3.53 5.81
N MET A 168 -9.91 -4.41 5.63
CA MET A 168 -11.33 -4.02 5.58
C MET A 168 -11.77 -3.28 6.85
N ARG A 169 -11.31 -3.72 8.03
CA ARG A 169 -11.64 -3.05 9.30
C ARG A 169 -10.99 -1.67 9.38
N LEU A 170 -9.74 -1.55 8.91
CA LEU A 170 -9.07 -0.25 8.80
C LEU A 170 -9.85 0.70 7.88
N VAL A 171 -10.37 0.23 6.75
CA VAL A 171 -11.18 1.04 5.84
C VAL A 171 -12.48 1.51 6.51
N GLU A 172 -13.19 0.62 7.22
CA GLU A 172 -14.38 0.99 8.01
C GLU A 172 -14.04 2.07 9.04
N ASP A 173 -12.95 1.90 9.79
CA ASP A 173 -12.48 2.87 10.79
C ASP A 173 -12.14 4.24 10.16
N ILE A 174 -11.46 4.26 9.00
CA ILE A 174 -11.13 5.49 8.27
C ILE A 174 -12.41 6.23 7.86
N ILE A 175 -13.41 5.53 7.31
CA ILE A 175 -14.68 6.15 6.90
C ILE A 175 -15.41 6.74 8.12
N VAL A 176 -15.53 5.98 9.21
CA VAL A 176 -16.20 6.44 10.43
C VAL A 176 -15.49 7.65 11.05
N ALA A 177 -14.16 7.59 11.16
CA ALA A 177 -13.36 8.69 11.70
C ALA A 177 -13.46 9.94 10.82
N SER A 178 -13.44 9.78 9.50
CA SER A 178 -13.57 10.88 8.55
C SER A 178 -14.96 11.53 8.59
N ALA A 179 -16.02 10.72 8.67
CA ALA A 179 -17.38 11.21 8.85
C ALA A 179 -17.54 11.99 10.17
N GLY A 180 -16.99 11.47 11.27
CA GLY A 180 -16.96 12.17 12.56
C GLY A 180 -16.21 13.50 12.50
N ALA A 181 -15.04 13.53 11.85
CA ALA A 181 -14.25 14.75 11.66
C ALA A 181 -14.97 15.79 10.78
N ALA A 182 -15.68 15.34 9.75
CA ALA A 182 -16.53 16.16 8.90
C ALA A 182 -17.86 16.56 9.56
N GLN A 183 -18.14 16.08 10.78
CA GLN A 183 -19.43 16.23 11.48
C GLN A 183 -20.62 15.74 10.63
N ARG A 184 -20.37 14.72 9.80
CA ARG A 184 -21.37 14.06 8.96
C ARG A 184 -21.93 12.84 9.72
N PRO A 185 -23.24 12.72 9.91
CA PRO A 185 -23.84 11.49 10.42
C PRO A 185 -23.51 10.30 9.51
N LEU A 186 -23.37 9.09 10.07
CA LEU A 186 -23.11 7.89 9.27
C LEU A 186 -24.29 7.53 8.37
N ALA A 187 -25.52 7.57 8.93
CA ALA A 187 -26.74 7.54 8.15
C ALA A 187 -26.97 8.92 7.50
N THR A 188 -26.73 9.01 6.20
CA THR A 188 -26.69 10.28 5.47
C THR A 188 -27.25 10.16 4.05
N SER A 189 -27.01 11.18 3.24
CA SER A 189 -27.24 11.15 1.81
C SER A 189 -26.05 11.73 1.05
N TYR A 190 -25.97 11.40 -0.23
CA TYR A 190 -25.03 11.99 -1.17
C TYR A 190 -25.74 12.19 -2.50
N GLN A 191 -25.75 13.43 -2.99
CA GLN A 191 -26.45 13.84 -4.21
C GLN A 191 -27.93 13.43 -4.21
N GLY A 192 -28.58 13.53 -3.04
CA GLY A 192 -29.99 13.19 -2.85
C GLY A 192 -30.28 11.69 -2.64
N GLU A 193 -29.28 10.82 -2.74
CA GLU A 193 -29.43 9.38 -2.52
C GLU A 193 -29.04 9.00 -1.09
N ALA A 194 -29.87 8.22 -0.39
CA ALA A 194 -29.61 7.80 0.99
C ALA A 194 -28.51 6.72 1.06
N VAL A 195 -27.59 6.86 2.02
CA VAL A 195 -26.49 5.93 2.26
C VAL A 195 -26.21 5.83 3.75
N ASP A 196 -26.02 4.62 4.26
CA ASP A 196 -25.61 4.37 5.64
C ASP A 196 -24.16 3.90 5.68
N LEU A 197 -23.28 4.75 6.21
CA LEU A 197 -21.85 4.50 6.37
C LEU A 197 -21.52 3.74 7.65
N THR A 198 -22.53 3.25 8.39
CA THR A 198 -22.34 2.49 9.63
C THR A 198 -21.79 1.08 9.34
N PRO A 199 -20.62 0.70 9.88
CA PRO A 199 -20.11 -0.67 9.78
C PRO A 199 -20.98 -1.68 10.57
N PRO A 200 -20.91 -2.98 10.25
CA PRO A 200 -20.06 -3.60 9.24
C PRO A 200 -20.64 -3.49 7.83
N TYR A 201 -19.79 -3.35 6.83
CA TYR A 201 -20.21 -3.32 5.43
C TYR A 201 -20.45 -4.73 4.88
N ARG A 202 -21.36 -4.81 3.90
CA ARG A 202 -21.66 -6.05 3.18
C ARG A 202 -20.39 -6.53 2.46
N ARG A 203 -20.10 -7.83 2.49
CA ARG A 203 -18.96 -8.45 1.79
C ARG A 203 -19.48 -9.46 0.79
N GLU A 204 -19.11 -9.33 -0.47
CA GLU A 204 -19.63 -10.17 -1.56
C GLU A 204 -18.56 -10.49 -2.58
N ARG A 205 -18.55 -11.74 -3.06
CA ARG A 205 -17.62 -12.18 -4.10
C ARG A 205 -18.03 -11.57 -5.44
N MET A 206 -17.08 -11.04 -6.20
CA MET A 206 -17.35 -10.49 -7.53
C MET A 206 -18.07 -11.51 -8.42
N SER A 207 -17.64 -12.78 -8.40
CA SER A 207 -18.24 -13.86 -9.19
C SER A 207 -19.72 -14.08 -8.88
N ASP A 208 -20.09 -13.95 -7.61
CA ASP A 208 -21.43 -14.25 -7.14
C ASP A 208 -22.37 -13.10 -7.50
N LEU A 209 -21.89 -11.85 -7.34
CA LEU A 209 -22.62 -10.67 -7.80
C LEU A 209 -22.85 -10.69 -9.31
N VAL A 210 -21.83 -11.00 -10.11
CA VAL A 210 -21.97 -11.08 -11.57
C VAL A 210 -22.95 -12.19 -11.96
N LEU A 211 -22.88 -13.36 -11.33
CA LEU A 211 -23.83 -14.44 -11.58
C LEU A 211 -25.27 -14.03 -11.23
N GLU A 212 -25.48 -13.36 -10.10
CA GLU A 212 -26.80 -12.88 -9.67
C GLU A 212 -27.40 -11.86 -10.65
N HIS A 213 -26.60 -10.89 -11.10
CA HIS A 213 -27.09 -9.77 -11.92
C HIS A 213 -27.20 -10.10 -13.41
N THR A 214 -26.33 -10.97 -13.92
CA THR A 214 -26.23 -11.26 -15.35
C THR A 214 -26.73 -12.66 -15.73
N GLY A 215 -26.86 -13.56 -14.75
CA GLY A 215 -27.14 -14.98 -14.98
C GLY A 215 -26.00 -15.75 -15.65
N ARG A 216 -24.80 -15.14 -15.77
CA ARG A 216 -23.63 -15.71 -16.44
C ARG A 216 -22.51 -15.97 -15.43
N GLN A 217 -21.90 -17.15 -15.53
CA GLN A 217 -20.61 -17.39 -14.88
C GLN A 217 -19.50 -16.87 -15.79
N ALA A 218 -18.57 -16.11 -15.22
CA ALA A 218 -17.42 -15.55 -15.90
C ALA A 218 -16.18 -15.64 -15.00
N TYR A 219 -15.00 -15.52 -15.60
CA TYR A 219 -13.70 -15.54 -14.91
C TYR A 219 -12.74 -14.58 -15.59
N GLY A 220 -11.64 -14.25 -14.92
CA GLY A 220 -10.58 -13.42 -15.49
C GLY A 220 -11.10 -12.02 -15.87
N ILE A 221 -10.59 -11.52 -17.00
CA ILE A 221 -10.94 -10.20 -17.53
C ILE A 221 -12.45 -10.07 -17.79
N GLU A 222 -13.09 -11.10 -18.35
CA GLU A 222 -14.55 -11.07 -18.62
C GLU A 222 -15.37 -10.88 -17.35
N LEU A 223 -14.93 -11.47 -16.22
CA LEU A 223 -15.61 -11.28 -14.94
C LEU A 223 -15.54 -9.82 -14.49
N ASN A 224 -14.38 -9.19 -14.61
CA ASN A 224 -14.20 -7.78 -14.27
C ASN A 224 -15.04 -6.87 -15.17
N ASP A 225 -15.03 -7.11 -16.49
CA ASP A 225 -15.78 -6.31 -17.45
C ASP A 225 -17.29 -6.37 -17.16
N LEU A 226 -17.84 -7.57 -16.89
CA LEU A 226 -19.25 -7.74 -16.52
C LEU A 226 -19.57 -7.07 -15.18
N PHE A 227 -18.64 -7.09 -14.23
CA PHE A 227 -18.81 -6.41 -12.95
C PHE A 227 -18.88 -4.89 -13.14
N GLU A 228 -17.91 -4.28 -13.82
CA GLU A 228 -17.85 -2.83 -14.05
C GLU A 228 -19.06 -2.32 -14.86
N GLU A 229 -19.51 -3.09 -15.87
CA GLU A 229 -20.61 -2.66 -16.73
C GLU A 229 -22.00 -2.85 -16.09
N HIS A 230 -22.21 -3.95 -15.35
CA HIS A 230 -23.55 -4.39 -14.96
C HIS A 230 -23.79 -4.46 -13.45
N VAL A 231 -22.75 -4.50 -12.63
CA VAL A 231 -22.87 -4.71 -11.18
C VAL A 231 -22.42 -3.48 -10.41
N GLU A 232 -21.17 -3.02 -10.57
CA GLU A 232 -20.63 -1.88 -9.83
C GLU A 232 -21.60 -0.69 -9.86
N PRO A 233 -22.15 -0.28 -11.01
CA PRO A 233 -23.01 0.89 -11.07
C PRO A 233 -24.31 0.71 -10.28
N THR A 234 -24.70 -0.51 -9.86
CA THR A 234 -25.94 -0.84 -9.14
C THR A 234 -25.78 -0.89 -7.62
N LEU A 235 -24.55 -1.02 -7.11
CA LEU A 235 -24.27 -1.15 -5.67
C LEU A 235 -24.46 0.17 -4.93
N ARG A 236 -25.50 0.29 -4.10
CA ARG A 236 -25.84 1.55 -3.42
C ARG A 236 -25.17 1.71 -2.06
N GLN A 237 -25.43 0.79 -1.16
CA GLN A 237 -24.86 0.82 0.18
C GLN A 237 -23.39 0.37 0.14
N PRO A 238 -22.57 0.77 1.14
CA PRO A 238 -21.19 0.33 1.24
C PRO A 238 -21.05 -1.19 1.15
N THR A 239 -20.33 -1.65 0.13
CA THR A 239 -20.11 -3.06 -0.15
C THR A 239 -18.64 -3.29 -0.46
N PHE A 240 -17.99 -4.17 0.30
CA PHE A 240 -16.70 -4.73 -0.06
C PHE A 240 -16.93 -5.83 -1.10
N VAL A 241 -16.52 -5.54 -2.33
CA VAL A 241 -16.46 -6.56 -3.39
C VAL A 241 -15.12 -7.26 -3.25
N ILE A 242 -15.12 -8.58 -3.09
CA ILE A 242 -13.93 -9.38 -2.82
C ILE A 242 -13.65 -10.39 -3.94
N ASP A 243 -12.48 -11.02 -3.87
CA ASP A 243 -12.03 -12.10 -4.76
C ASP A 243 -11.92 -11.65 -6.21
N TYR A 244 -11.04 -10.67 -6.46
CA TYR A 244 -10.76 -10.20 -7.81
C TYR A 244 -9.98 -11.26 -8.61
N PRO A 245 -10.15 -11.31 -9.94
CA PRO A 245 -9.33 -12.17 -10.79
C PRO A 245 -7.83 -11.86 -10.70
N ILE A 246 -7.01 -12.88 -10.80
CA ILE A 246 -5.54 -12.77 -10.76
C ILE A 246 -4.98 -11.95 -11.93
N GLU A 247 -5.61 -12.01 -13.10
CA GLU A 247 -5.16 -11.38 -14.35
C GLU A 247 -5.16 -9.85 -14.31
N ILE A 248 -5.94 -9.27 -13.39
CA ILE A 248 -6.06 -7.82 -13.15
C ILE A 248 -5.53 -7.40 -11.77
N SER A 249 -4.85 -8.31 -11.07
CA SER A 249 -4.37 -8.10 -9.71
C SER A 249 -2.91 -8.56 -9.56
N PRO A 250 -1.96 -7.94 -10.28
CA PRO A 250 -0.59 -8.44 -10.39
C PRO A 250 0.25 -8.36 -9.11
N LEU A 251 -0.25 -7.66 -8.08
CA LEU A 251 0.46 -7.37 -6.83
C LEU A 251 -0.20 -8.03 -5.60
N ALA A 252 -1.31 -8.75 -5.80
CA ALA A 252 -2.11 -9.34 -4.72
C ALA A 252 -1.85 -10.85 -4.54
N GLN A 253 -1.87 -11.30 -3.29
CA GLN A 253 -1.72 -12.71 -2.92
C GLN A 253 -2.89 -13.55 -3.45
N ARG A 254 -2.61 -14.78 -3.91
CA ARG A 254 -3.65 -15.71 -4.39
C ARG A 254 -4.51 -16.19 -3.24
N CYS A 255 -5.80 -16.44 -3.51
CA CYS A 255 -6.65 -17.15 -2.57
C CYS A 255 -6.23 -18.63 -2.48
N ASP A 256 -6.10 -19.15 -1.26
CA ASP A 256 -5.74 -20.56 -1.03
C ASP A 256 -6.80 -21.54 -1.55
N TYR A 257 -8.08 -21.15 -1.52
CA TYR A 257 -9.19 -22.03 -1.86
C TYR A 257 -9.54 -22.02 -3.36
N ASP A 258 -9.14 -20.99 -4.12
CA ASP A 258 -9.35 -20.91 -5.57
C ASP A 258 -8.29 -20.00 -6.22
N PRO A 259 -7.27 -20.58 -6.89
CA PRO A 259 -6.12 -19.83 -7.38
C PRO A 259 -6.44 -18.92 -8.58
N ARG A 260 -7.68 -18.94 -9.09
CA ARG A 260 -8.15 -17.99 -10.10
C ARG A 260 -8.37 -16.58 -9.51
N PHE A 261 -8.48 -16.49 -8.19
CA PHE A 261 -8.75 -15.26 -7.47
C PHE A 261 -7.59 -14.87 -6.55
N VAL A 262 -7.59 -13.60 -6.16
CA VAL A 262 -6.66 -13.03 -5.19
C VAL A 262 -7.40 -12.49 -3.97
N GLU A 263 -6.70 -12.39 -2.84
CA GLU A 263 -7.16 -11.75 -1.62
C GLU A 263 -7.16 -10.21 -1.79
N ARG A 264 -8.05 -9.73 -2.65
CA ARG A 264 -8.24 -8.31 -2.98
C ARG A 264 -9.69 -7.94 -2.75
N PHE A 265 -9.90 -6.72 -2.32
CA PHE A 265 -11.22 -6.10 -2.29
C PHE A 265 -11.20 -4.67 -2.84
N GLU A 266 -12.37 -4.24 -3.28
CA GLU A 266 -12.67 -2.82 -3.46
C GLU A 266 -13.90 -2.44 -2.64
N LEU A 267 -13.89 -1.23 -2.07
CA LEU A 267 -15.05 -0.65 -1.41
C LEU A 267 -15.87 0.14 -2.42
N ILE A 268 -17.08 -0.33 -2.70
CA ILE A 268 -18.04 0.35 -3.57
C ILE A 268 -19.10 1.03 -2.72
N ILE A 269 -19.31 2.33 -2.94
CA ILE A 269 -20.38 3.12 -2.31
C ILE A 269 -21.08 3.93 -3.40
N LEU A 270 -22.41 3.79 -3.53
CA LEU A 270 -23.22 4.49 -4.53
C LEU A 270 -22.68 4.34 -5.96
N GLY A 271 -22.25 3.12 -6.29
CA GLY A 271 -21.73 2.68 -7.57
C GLY A 271 -20.41 3.32 -7.96
N ARG A 272 -19.53 3.52 -6.98
CA ARG A 272 -18.19 4.09 -7.15
C ARG A 272 -17.20 3.45 -6.20
N GLU A 273 -16.00 3.20 -6.69
CA GLU A 273 -14.85 2.77 -5.90
C GLU A 273 -14.30 3.90 -5.00
N TYR A 274 -14.18 3.61 -3.69
CA TYR A 274 -13.58 4.49 -2.68
C TYR A 274 -12.24 3.98 -2.14
N ALA A 275 -12.03 2.66 -2.14
CA ALA A 275 -10.77 2.04 -1.74
C ALA A 275 -10.52 0.77 -2.53
N ASN A 276 -9.25 0.47 -2.79
CA ASN A 276 -8.76 -0.77 -3.38
C ASN A 276 -7.63 -1.29 -2.50
N ALA A 277 -7.68 -2.57 -2.14
CA ALA A 277 -6.87 -3.12 -1.08
C ALA A 277 -6.68 -4.62 -1.23
N PHE A 278 -5.57 -5.15 -0.74
CA PHE A 278 -5.28 -6.57 -0.85
C PHE A 278 -4.29 -7.05 0.20
N THR A 279 -4.29 -8.37 0.44
CA THR A 279 -3.14 -9.06 1.02
C THR A 279 -2.03 -9.04 -0.03
N GLU A 280 -0.84 -8.61 0.36
CA GLU A 280 0.25 -8.33 -0.56
C GLU A 280 0.94 -9.58 -1.06
N LEU A 281 1.29 -9.60 -2.35
CA LEU A 281 2.12 -10.66 -2.90
C LEU A 281 3.56 -10.53 -2.38
N THR A 282 3.97 -11.48 -1.55
CA THR A 282 5.30 -11.53 -0.94
C THR A 282 6.25 -12.55 -1.58
N ASP A 283 5.73 -13.42 -2.47
CA ASP A 283 6.54 -14.40 -3.20
C ASP A 283 7.28 -13.72 -4.37
N PRO A 284 8.62 -13.61 -4.33
CA PRO A 284 9.38 -12.95 -5.39
C PRO A 284 9.35 -13.70 -6.72
N VAL A 285 9.14 -15.02 -6.72
CA VAL A 285 9.08 -15.85 -7.93
C VAL A 285 7.75 -15.63 -8.63
N ASP A 286 6.63 -15.68 -7.90
CA ASP A 286 5.31 -15.34 -8.45
C ASP A 286 5.29 -13.88 -8.91
N GLN A 287 5.83 -12.95 -8.11
CA GLN A 287 5.87 -11.53 -8.47
C GLN A 287 6.66 -11.29 -9.77
N ARG A 288 7.80 -11.97 -9.95
CA ARG A 288 8.58 -11.90 -11.20
C ARG A 288 7.77 -12.39 -12.39
N GLN A 289 7.12 -13.56 -12.28
CA GLN A 289 6.30 -14.11 -13.35
C GLN A 289 5.21 -13.11 -13.77
N ARG A 290 4.49 -12.53 -12.81
CA ARG A 290 3.44 -11.54 -13.09
C ARG A 290 4.00 -10.27 -13.73
N PHE A 291 5.18 -9.81 -13.34
CA PHE A 291 5.84 -8.67 -13.97
C PHE A 291 6.30 -8.98 -15.41
N GLU A 292 6.77 -10.20 -15.69
CA GLU A 292 7.10 -10.62 -17.05
C GLU A 292 5.87 -10.63 -17.95
N GLU A 293 4.74 -11.14 -17.46
CA GLU A 293 3.45 -11.14 -18.16
C GLU A 293 2.95 -9.72 -18.43
N GLN A 294 3.01 -8.84 -17.42
CA GLN A 294 2.64 -7.42 -17.56
C GLN A 294 3.57 -6.66 -18.52
N ALA A 295 4.88 -6.90 -18.47
CA ALA A 295 5.84 -6.31 -19.38
C ALA A 295 5.61 -6.77 -20.83
N ALA A 296 5.25 -8.04 -21.04
CA ALA A 296 4.88 -8.56 -22.36
C ALA A 296 3.61 -7.91 -22.91
N ARG A 297 2.56 -7.75 -22.08
CA ARG A 297 1.35 -7.00 -22.42
C ARG A 297 1.65 -5.55 -22.79
N ARG A 298 2.51 -4.89 -22.01
CA ARG A 298 2.99 -3.53 -22.29
C ARG A 298 3.71 -3.44 -23.64
N ALA A 299 4.60 -4.39 -23.92
CA ALA A 299 5.31 -4.47 -25.19
C ALA A 299 4.36 -4.72 -26.39
N ALA A 300 3.22 -5.38 -26.15
CA ALA A 300 2.16 -5.57 -27.12
C ALA A 300 1.25 -4.33 -27.32
N GLY A 301 1.50 -3.24 -26.60
CA GLY A 301 0.83 -1.95 -26.78
C GLY A 301 -0.09 -1.53 -25.61
N GLU A 302 -0.21 -2.34 -24.56
CA GLU A 302 -1.03 -2.01 -23.40
C GLU A 302 -0.25 -1.10 -22.43
N VAL A 303 -0.26 0.21 -22.69
CA VAL A 303 0.58 1.21 -22.01
C VAL A 303 0.31 1.33 -20.50
N GLU A 304 -0.81 0.79 -20.01
CA GLU A 304 -1.18 0.78 -18.58
C GLU A 304 -0.69 -0.48 -17.85
N ALA A 305 -0.21 -1.49 -18.58
CA ALA A 305 0.39 -2.68 -18.00
C ALA A 305 1.74 -2.35 -17.34
N HIS A 306 2.02 -3.05 -16.26
CA HIS A 306 3.16 -2.78 -15.40
C HIS A 306 4.50 -3.08 -16.12
N PRO A 307 5.49 -2.17 -16.11
CA PRO A 307 6.84 -2.48 -16.59
C PRO A 307 7.58 -3.42 -15.62
N MET A 308 8.68 -4.02 -16.08
CA MET A 308 9.57 -4.77 -15.18
C MET A 308 10.29 -3.80 -14.21
N ASP A 309 10.24 -4.08 -12.91
CA ASP A 309 11.00 -3.37 -11.87
C ASP A 309 11.91 -4.36 -11.11
N GLU A 310 13.14 -4.52 -11.62
CA GLU A 310 14.16 -5.40 -11.02
C GLU A 310 14.65 -4.91 -9.65
N ASP A 311 14.46 -3.63 -9.33
CA ASP A 311 14.81 -3.11 -8.01
C ASP A 311 13.76 -3.51 -6.97
N PHE A 312 12.48 -3.46 -7.35
CA PHE A 312 11.38 -3.93 -6.51
C PHE A 312 11.45 -5.43 -6.28
N LEU A 313 11.66 -6.23 -7.33
CA LEU A 313 11.80 -7.68 -7.20
C LEU A 313 12.93 -8.05 -6.24
N ARG A 314 14.08 -7.39 -6.37
CA ARG A 314 15.20 -7.57 -5.44
C ARG A 314 14.83 -7.20 -4.01
N ALA A 315 14.02 -6.17 -3.79
CA ALA A 315 13.52 -5.82 -2.46
C ALA A 315 12.66 -6.94 -1.88
N VAL A 316 11.74 -7.49 -2.66
CA VAL A 316 10.92 -8.64 -2.24
C VAL A 316 11.78 -9.87 -1.96
N GLU A 317 12.85 -10.11 -2.73
CA GLU A 317 13.83 -11.19 -2.50
C GLU A 317 14.60 -11.05 -1.17
N TYR A 318 14.78 -9.84 -0.63
CA TYR A 318 15.32 -9.68 0.74
C TYR A 318 14.34 -10.14 1.83
N GLY A 319 13.06 -10.22 1.51
CA GLY A 319 11.99 -10.62 2.42
C GLY A 319 11.03 -9.47 2.69
N LEU A 320 9.96 -9.41 1.90
CA LEU A 320 8.76 -8.65 2.27
C LEU A 320 7.97 -9.50 3.30
N PRO A 321 7.73 -9.03 4.54
CA PRO A 321 6.89 -9.77 5.47
C PRO A 321 5.47 -9.90 4.91
N PRO A 322 4.68 -10.93 5.32
CA PRO A 322 3.24 -10.97 5.05
C PRO A 322 2.64 -9.61 5.44
N CYS A 323 1.85 -9.00 4.56
CA CYS A 323 1.34 -7.67 4.80
C CYS A 323 0.03 -7.43 4.02
N GLY A 324 -0.68 -6.39 4.43
CA GLY A 324 -1.87 -5.89 3.75
C GLY A 324 -1.74 -4.41 3.47
N GLY A 325 -2.31 -3.98 2.35
CA GLY A 325 -2.25 -2.59 1.90
C GLY A 325 -3.59 -2.04 1.42
N ILE A 326 -3.74 -0.72 1.52
CA ILE A 326 -4.84 0.05 0.93
C ILE A 326 -4.32 1.14 0.02
N GLY A 327 -5.09 1.44 -1.03
CA GLY A 327 -5.17 2.74 -1.66
C GLY A 327 -6.58 3.31 -1.52
N MET A 328 -6.70 4.55 -1.05
CA MET A 328 -7.97 5.27 -0.89
C MET A 328 -7.90 6.65 -1.53
N GLY A 329 -8.82 6.91 -2.47
CA GLY A 329 -8.95 8.20 -3.13
C GLY A 329 -9.53 9.25 -2.18
N ILE A 330 -8.69 10.15 -1.66
CA ILE A 330 -9.09 11.12 -0.64
C ILE A 330 -10.06 12.16 -1.22
N ASP A 331 -9.85 12.60 -2.47
CA ASP A 331 -10.76 13.57 -3.08
C ASP A 331 -12.18 12.99 -3.21
N ARG A 332 -12.33 11.71 -3.59
CA ARG A 332 -13.64 11.02 -3.63
C ARG A 332 -14.27 10.92 -2.24
N LEU A 333 -13.49 10.57 -1.22
CA LEU A 333 -13.98 10.54 0.16
C LEU A 333 -14.47 11.93 0.61
N VAL A 334 -13.72 12.99 0.31
CA VAL A 334 -14.15 14.36 0.63
C VAL A 334 -15.43 14.71 -0.13
N MET A 335 -15.57 14.35 -1.41
CA MET A 335 -16.81 14.56 -2.17
C MET A 335 -18.01 13.95 -1.45
N LEU A 336 -17.90 12.69 -1.01
CA LEU A 336 -18.97 12.00 -0.28
C LEU A 336 -19.35 12.73 1.01
N LEU A 337 -18.35 13.06 1.84
CA LEU A 337 -18.57 13.64 3.16
C LEU A 337 -19.04 15.11 3.12
N THR A 338 -18.76 15.81 2.02
CA THR A 338 -19.13 17.23 1.82
C THR A 338 -20.24 17.43 0.79
N ASP A 339 -20.84 16.33 0.32
CA ASP A 339 -21.93 16.32 -0.65
C ASP A 339 -21.64 17.10 -1.95
N GLN A 340 -20.42 16.92 -2.49
CA GLN A 340 -20.00 17.58 -3.73
C GLN A 340 -20.21 16.69 -4.96
N PRO A 341 -20.80 17.22 -6.05
CA PRO A 341 -21.14 16.45 -7.24
C PRO A 341 -19.92 16.06 -8.09
N ALA A 342 -18.84 16.86 -8.05
CA ALA A 342 -17.68 16.66 -8.90
C ALA A 342 -16.36 16.83 -8.14
N ILE A 343 -15.32 16.13 -8.60
CA ILE A 343 -13.98 16.16 -7.99
C ILE A 343 -13.35 17.55 -8.00
N ARG A 344 -13.71 18.39 -8.99
CA ARG A 344 -13.27 19.78 -9.08
C ARG A 344 -13.80 20.68 -7.97
N ASP A 345 -14.87 20.27 -7.29
CA ASP A 345 -15.47 21.04 -6.20
C ASP A 345 -14.74 20.81 -4.87
N VAL A 346 -13.85 19.82 -4.82
CA VAL A 346 -13.01 19.49 -3.65
C VAL A 346 -11.51 19.72 -3.91
N ILE A 347 -11.12 20.04 -5.15
CA ILE A 347 -9.77 20.45 -5.52
C ILE A 347 -9.78 21.96 -5.76
N LEU A 348 -9.01 22.72 -4.96
CA LEU A 348 -8.98 24.19 -5.02
C LEU A 348 -8.61 24.74 -6.41
N PHE A 349 -7.70 24.05 -7.10
CA PHE A 349 -7.21 24.43 -8.43
C PHE A 349 -7.24 23.18 -9.35
N PRO A 350 -8.42 22.79 -9.84
CA PRO A 350 -8.54 21.61 -10.69
C PRO A 350 -7.91 21.88 -12.05
N THR A 351 -7.50 20.83 -12.76
CA THR A 351 -6.98 21.00 -14.12
C THR A 351 -8.11 21.42 -15.05
N MET A 352 -7.96 22.58 -15.69
CA MET A 352 -8.95 23.13 -16.60
C MET A 352 -8.60 22.80 -18.06
N LYS A 353 -9.64 22.64 -18.89
CA LYS A 353 -9.44 22.61 -20.35
C LYS A 353 -8.90 23.97 -20.81
N PRO A 354 -8.02 24.02 -21.82
CA PRO A 354 -7.59 25.29 -22.41
C PRO A 354 -8.80 26.14 -22.83
N GLU A 355 -8.70 27.44 -22.64
CA GLU A 355 -9.68 28.37 -23.20
C GLU A 355 -9.64 28.26 -24.73
N ALA A 356 -10.80 28.27 -25.38
CA ALA A 356 -10.84 28.41 -26.83
C ALA A 356 -10.19 29.76 -27.20
N PRO A 357 -9.37 29.83 -28.26
CA PRO A 357 -8.87 31.12 -28.75
C PRO A 357 -10.08 32.02 -29.02
N GLN A 358 -10.07 33.24 -28.45
CA GLN A 358 -11.11 34.24 -28.69
C GLN A 358 -11.16 34.71 -30.14
#